data_AF-A0A1I4JFI4-F1
#
_entry.id   AF-A0A1I4JFI4-F1
#
_cell.length_a   1.000
_cell.length_b   1.000
_cell.length_c   1.000
_cell.angle_alpha   90.00
_cell.angle_beta   90.00
_cell.angle_gamma   90.00
#
_symmetry.space_group_name_H-M   'P 1'
#
loop_
_entity.id
_entity.type
_entity.pdbx_description
1 polymer ?
#
loop_
_entity_poly.entity_id
_entity_poly.type
_entity_poly.pdbx_seq_one_letter_code
_entity_poly.pdbx_strand_id
1 'polypeptide(L)'
;MSNATRDTNTNGKSQAIGLIATEANLGRLARRIVQANGRGYKSLVTYERGMNLDQLRFVEQLGGSLIHPDGVVEGRNELCRKLESEAERLNYRIVLSGDGPDLFRGDHTLVATEDALASTVDATASVAQDREDKVATTETIVAIPAYNEAQTIGDVVRRAKPFTDEVIVVDDGSSDSTVSVAREAGATVVEHVENRGYGAALRTAFREAYRRNATQLVTLDADGQHDPRDIPKLLNSQKKLDVEVVVGSRFVDDGSCDAPLYRLFGLRVINLLTNLSLGVVRSDSWVTDTQSGFRAYDERAIKTLATDRTIGESMSASTDILYHAHRHGYSIKEAGIDVSYDVDSPSSVNPLVHGLTLVTNILNTVERERPLLTFGLPGLLLILFGISFTLVATMGYITTVPPLGLTITSITVTMVGIFSCFTALILHSVAGLLEREQYERQDDYHQDTIFPR
;
A
#
# COMPACT_ATOMS: atom_id res chain seq x y z
N MET A 1 -13.63 28.37 30.92
CA MET A 1 -14.31 28.85 29.70
C MET A 1 -13.24 29.15 28.67
N SER A 2 -13.05 28.25 27.71
CA SER A 2 -12.21 28.50 26.53
C SER A 2 -12.87 27.81 25.35
N ASN A 3 -13.09 28.58 24.29
CA ASN A 3 -13.94 28.30 23.15
C ASN A 3 -13.45 27.11 22.34
N ALA A 4 -14.18 26.00 22.38
CA ALA A 4 -14.16 25.02 21.29
C ALA A 4 -14.98 25.62 20.14
N THR A 5 -14.28 26.10 19.11
CA THR A 5 -14.87 26.50 17.84
C THR A 5 -15.66 25.32 17.27
N ARG A 6 -16.99 25.43 17.30
CA ARG A 6 -17.88 24.56 16.52
C ARG A 6 -17.61 24.86 15.06
N ASP A 7 -17.04 23.91 14.33
CA ASP A 7 -16.97 23.96 12.87
C ASP A 7 -18.39 23.87 12.28
N THR A 8 -19.05 25.01 12.20
CA THR A 8 -20.29 25.20 11.46
C THR A 8 -19.95 25.57 10.02
N ASN A 9 -19.92 24.58 9.13
CA ASN A 9 -19.87 24.84 7.70
C ASN A 9 -21.30 25.17 7.17
N THR A 10 -21.32 25.88 6.04
CA THR A 10 -22.37 26.60 5.26
C THR A 10 -23.87 26.23 5.34
N ASN A 11 -24.28 25.13 5.99
CA ASN A 11 -25.68 24.75 6.25
C ASN A 11 -26.06 24.65 7.74
N GLY A 12 -25.17 25.02 8.68
CA GLY A 12 -25.51 25.19 10.11
C GLY A 12 -25.71 23.90 10.93
N LYS A 13 -25.45 22.70 10.37
CA LYS A 13 -25.52 21.41 11.08
C LYS A 13 -24.15 20.98 11.61
N SER A 14 -24.11 20.47 12.85
CA SER A 14 -22.89 19.90 13.45
C SER A 14 -22.64 18.47 12.93
N GLN A 15 -21.41 17.97 12.96
CA GLN A 15 -21.07 16.62 12.47
C GLN A 15 -21.03 15.57 13.59
N ALA A 16 -21.47 14.35 13.27
CA ALA A 16 -21.46 13.19 14.16
C ALA A 16 -21.00 11.92 13.44
N ILE A 17 -20.46 10.96 14.21
CA ILE A 17 -20.06 9.64 13.72
C ILE A 17 -21.01 8.60 14.28
N GLY A 18 -21.64 7.83 13.41
CA GLY A 18 -22.48 6.69 13.74
C GLY A 18 -21.67 5.41 13.84
N LEU A 19 -21.77 4.70 14.96
CA LEU A 19 -21.04 3.46 15.22
C LEU A 19 -22.02 2.35 15.60
N ILE A 20 -21.76 1.14 15.12
CA ILE A 20 -22.51 -0.06 15.51
C ILE A 20 -21.58 -0.94 16.34
N ALA A 21 -22.01 -1.19 17.57
CA ALA A 21 -21.22 -1.89 18.54
C ALA A 21 -21.64 -3.36 18.66
N THR A 22 -20.64 -4.25 18.57
CA THR A 22 -20.76 -5.71 18.64
C THR A 22 -19.70 -6.25 19.61
N GLU A 23 -19.87 -7.47 20.11
CA GLU A 23 -18.87 -8.07 21.02
C GLU A 23 -17.48 -8.17 20.37
N ALA A 24 -17.41 -8.41 19.06
CA ALA A 24 -16.16 -8.57 18.31
C ALA A 24 -15.43 -7.25 18.01
N ASN A 25 -16.08 -6.09 18.18
CA ASN A 25 -15.52 -4.80 17.77
C ASN A 25 -15.35 -3.77 18.90
N LEU A 26 -15.64 -4.13 20.16
CA LEU A 26 -15.67 -3.20 21.29
C LEU A 26 -14.35 -2.41 21.49
N GLY A 27 -13.19 -3.06 21.33
CA GLY A 27 -11.89 -2.39 21.43
C GLY A 27 -11.64 -1.36 20.32
N ARG A 28 -12.07 -1.66 19.09
CA ARG A 28 -11.98 -0.75 17.94
C ARG A 28 -12.97 0.41 18.07
N LEU A 29 -14.18 0.11 18.51
CA LEU A 29 -15.23 1.09 18.80
C LEU A 29 -14.78 2.11 19.84
N ALA A 30 -14.16 1.65 20.93
CA ALA A 30 -13.61 2.50 21.98
C ALA A 30 -12.59 3.52 21.44
N ARG A 31 -11.66 3.07 20.60
CA ARG A 31 -10.67 3.93 19.94
C ARG A 31 -11.34 4.99 19.06
N ARG A 32 -12.35 4.62 18.28
CA ARG A 32 -13.10 5.54 17.41
C ARG A 32 -13.82 6.62 18.20
N ILE A 33 -14.44 6.27 19.33
CA ILE A 33 -15.14 7.24 20.18
C ILE A 33 -14.16 8.27 20.74
N VAL A 34 -13.00 7.82 21.25
CA VAL A 34 -11.97 8.72 21.81
C VAL A 34 -11.41 9.66 20.73
N GLN A 35 -11.11 9.14 19.54
CA GLN A 35 -10.57 9.93 18.43
C GLN A 35 -11.59 10.94 17.90
N ALA A 36 -12.84 10.54 17.75
CA ALA A 36 -13.94 11.40 17.33
C ALA A 36 -14.13 12.56 18.32
N ASN A 37 -14.17 12.26 19.62
CA ASN A 37 -14.33 13.24 20.68
C ASN A 37 -13.12 14.20 20.74
N GLY A 38 -11.89 13.70 20.55
CA GLY A 38 -10.68 14.52 20.48
C GLY A 38 -10.66 15.51 19.30
N ARG A 39 -11.38 15.20 18.22
CA ARG A 39 -11.54 16.05 17.03
C ARG A 39 -12.82 16.90 17.06
N GLY A 40 -13.58 16.89 18.16
CA GLY A 40 -14.81 17.68 18.31
C GLY A 40 -16.06 17.08 17.65
N TYR A 41 -15.99 15.86 17.13
CA TYR A 41 -17.13 15.15 16.56
C TYR A 41 -17.94 14.43 17.65
N LYS A 42 -19.27 14.42 17.50
CA LYS A 42 -20.15 13.67 18.42
C LYS A 42 -20.23 12.20 17.99
N SER A 43 -19.97 11.25 18.88
CA SER A 43 -20.15 9.83 18.60
C SER A 43 -21.56 9.36 18.95
N LEU A 44 -22.32 8.86 17.98
CA LEU A 44 -23.64 8.24 18.12
C LEU A 44 -23.48 6.73 17.97
N VAL A 45 -23.83 5.95 18.98
CA VAL A 45 -23.53 4.51 19.02
C VAL A 45 -24.79 3.70 19.20
N THR A 46 -25.09 2.78 18.29
CA THR A 46 -26.12 1.74 18.48
C THR A 46 -25.45 0.36 18.60
N TYR A 47 -26.20 -0.68 18.91
CA TYR A 47 -25.63 -1.99 19.24
C TYR A 47 -26.49 -3.16 18.79
N GLU A 48 -25.84 -4.29 18.52
CA GLU A 48 -26.52 -5.56 18.22
C GLU A 48 -27.00 -6.29 19.48
N ARG A 49 -27.97 -7.19 19.29
CA ARG A 49 -28.52 -8.03 20.37
C ARG A 49 -27.42 -8.95 20.92
N GLY A 50 -27.23 -8.93 22.24
CA GLY A 50 -26.21 -9.76 22.92
C GLY A 50 -25.19 -8.95 23.71
N MET A 51 -25.11 -7.65 23.47
CA MET A 51 -24.28 -6.73 24.25
C MET A 51 -24.66 -6.69 25.73
N ASN A 52 -23.65 -6.86 26.59
CA ASN A 52 -23.83 -6.76 28.04
C ASN A 52 -23.94 -5.29 28.48
N LEU A 53 -24.70 -5.03 29.55
CA LEU A 53 -24.85 -3.70 30.17
C LEU A 53 -23.52 -3.04 30.49
N ASP A 54 -22.51 -3.81 30.91
CA ASP A 54 -21.19 -3.28 31.26
C ASP A 54 -20.43 -2.75 30.04
N GLN A 55 -20.60 -3.39 28.88
CA GLN A 55 -20.01 -2.95 27.62
C GLN A 55 -20.68 -1.67 27.12
N LEU A 56 -22.00 -1.54 27.30
CA LEU A 56 -22.74 -0.32 26.98
C LEU A 56 -22.32 0.85 27.89
N ARG A 57 -22.16 0.62 29.20
CA ARG A 57 -21.65 1.65 30.12
C ARG A 57 -20.25 2.12 29.75
N PHE A 58 -19.40 1.20 29.28
CA PHE A 58 -18.05 1.53 28.82
C PHE A 58 -18.08 2.49 27.63
N VAL A 59 -18.99 2.28 26.67
CA VAL A 59 -19.21 3.18 25.53
C VAL A 59 -19.63 4.58 25.98
N GLU A 60 -20.52 4.69 26.96
CA GLU A 60 -20.96 5.99 27.50
C GLU A 60 -19.83 6.71 28.24
N GLN A 61 -19.01 5.98 29.01
CA GLN A 61 -17.86 6.55 29.73
C GLN A 61 -16.81 7.15 28.79
N LEU A 62 -16.66 6.60 27.59
CA LEU A 62 -15.77 7.14 26.56
C LEU A 62 -16.33 8.38 25.86
N GLY A 63 -17.59 8.76 26.15
CA GLY A 63 -18.28 9.90 25.57
C GLY A 63 -19.13 9.57 24.34
N GLY A 64 -19.40 8.28 24.09
CA GLY A 64 -20.35 7.83 23.07
C GLY A 64 -21.79 8.03 23.53
N SER A 65 -22.65 8.60 22.68
CA SER A 65 -24.08 8.73 22.95
C SER A 65 -24.80 7.48 22.45
N LEU A 66 -25.26 6.64 23.39
CA LEU A 66 -25.97 5.41 23.08
C LEU A 66 -27.37 5.69 22.51
N ILE A 67 -27.70 4.99 21.44
CA ILE A 67 -29.02 4.94 20.80
C ILE A 67 -29.53 3.51 20.93
N HIS A 68 -30.52 3.34 21.80
CA HIS A 68 -31.17 2.06 22.02
C HIS A 68 -32.04 1.69 20.80
N PRO A 69 -31.88 0.48 20.24
CA PRO A 69 -32.76 0.01 19.17
C PRO A 69 -34.18 -0.21 19.71
N ASP A 70 -35.21 0.15 18.94
CA ASP A 70 -36.61 -0.04 19.32
C ASP A 70 -37.03 -1.48 19.04
N GLY A 71 -37.22 -2.29 20.10
CA GLY A 71 -37.68 -3.67 19.96
C GLY A 71 -36.64 -4.64 19.40
N VAL A 72 -37.09 -5.71 18.74
CA VAL A 72 -36.22 -6.75 18.16
C VAL A 72 -35.82 -6.34 16.75
N VAL A 73 -34.80 -5.47 16.66
CA VAL A 73 -34.19 -5.08 15.39
C VAL A 73 -33.23 -6.19 14.95
N GLU A 74 -33.55 -6.88 13.85
CA GLU A 74 -32.70 -7.92 13.25
C GLU A 74 -32.11 -7.40 11.94
N GLY A 75 -30.90 -6.86 12.02
CA GLY A 75 -30.09 -6.56 10.84
C GLY A 75 -29.39 -5.21 10.88
N ARG A 76 -28.13 -5.21 10.44
CA ARG A 76 -27.24 -4.04 10.39
C ARG A 76 -27.83 -2.83 9.64
N ASN A 77 -28.63 -3.07 8.59
CA ASN A 77 -29.27 -2.00 7.81
C ASN A 77 -30.34 -1.22 8.61
N GLU A 78 -31.01 -1.88 9.55
CA GLU A 78 -32.04 -1.25 10.36
C GLU A 78 -31.42 -0.44 11.52
N LEU A 79 -30.31 -0.93 12.07
CA LEU A 79 -29.45 -0.18 13.01
C LEU A 79 -28.88 1.08 12.37
N CYS A 80 -28.44 1.02 11.10
CA CYS A 80 -28.00 2.18 10.34
C CYS A 80 -29.11 3.23 10.17
N ARG A 81 -30.31 2.81 9.74
CA ARG A 81 -31.47 3.72 9.61
C ARG A 81 -31.85 4.38 10.93
N LYS A 82 -31.70 3.68 12.05
CA LYS A 82 -31.96 4.24 13.38
C LYS A 82 -30.94 5.31 13.76
N LEU A 83 -29.65 5.07 13.49
CA LEU A 83 -28.59 6.06 13.67
C LEU A 83 -28.84 7.31 12.81
N GLU A 84 -29.27 7.15 11.56
CA GLU A 84 -29.63 8.25 10.66
C GLU A 84 -30.81 9.06 11.19
N SER A 85 -31.90 8.40 11.57
CA SER A 85 -33.09 9.07 12.12
C SER A 85 -32.79 9.85 13.41
N GLU A 86 -31.95 9.30 14.30
CA GLU A 86 -31.55 10.01 15.53
C GLU A 86 -30.61 11.17 15.25
N ALA A 87 -29.71 11.05 14.27
CA ALA A 87 -28.86 12.16 13.88
C ALA A 87 -29.66 13.32 13.30
N GLU A 88 -30.64 13.03 12.44
CA GLU A 88 -31.56 14.04 11.90
C GLU A 88 -32.32 14.75 13.02
N ARG A 89 -32.87 13.99 13.98
CA ARG A 89 -33.58 14.53 15.14
C ARG A 89 -32.70 15.47 15.97
N LEU A 90 -31.43 15.14 16.12
CA LEU A 90 -30.45 15.90 16.89
C LEU A 90 -29.75 17.00 16.06
N ASN A 91 -30.18 17.22 14.81
CA ASN A 91 -29.61 18.20 13.87
C ASN A 91 -28.10 17.98 13.60
N TYR A 92 -27.68 16.71 13.60
CA TYR A 92 -26.35 16.30 13.17
C TYR A 92 -26.37 15.78 11.74
N ARG A 93 -25.28 16.00 11.02
CA ARG A 93 -24.94 15.21 9.85
C ARG A 93 -24.13 14.00 10.33
N ILE A 94 -24.65 12.80 10.11
CA ILE A 94 -24.01 11.56 10.57
C ILE A 94 -23.23 10.87 9.47
N VAL A 95 -22.10 10.27 9.83
CA VAL A 95 -21.45 9.27 8.99
C VAL A 95 -21.35 7.95 9.72
N LEU A 96 -21.91 6.93 9.09
CA LEU A 96 -21.92 5.57 9.59
C LEU A 96 -20.56 4.92 9.33
N SER A 97 -19.98 4.31 10.36
CA SER A 97 -18.70 3.62 10.30
C SER A 97 -18.87 2.21 10.85
N GLY A 98 -18.55 1.19 10.05
CA GLY A 98 -18.70 -0.22 10.45
C GLY A 98 -17.64 -1.14 9.84
N ASP A 99 -17.46 -2.33 10.40
CA ASP A 99 -16.52 -3.35 9.91
C ASP A 99 -17.16 -4.16 8.77
N GLY A 100 -16.72 -4.00 7.53
CA GLY A 100 -17.16 -4.78 6.35
C GLY A 100 -17.08 -3.97 5.05
N PRO A 101 -16.84 -4.61 3.90
CA PRO A 101 -16.51 -3.94 2.62
C PRO A 101 -17.67 -3.17 1.95
N ASP A 102 -18.89 -3.24 2.50
CA ASP A 102 -20.11 -2.75 1.82
C ASP A 102 -20.93 -1.71 2.62
N LEU A 103 -20.34 -0.95 3.55
CA LEU A 103 -21.09 0.05 4.33
C LEU A 103 -20.43 1.44 4.35
N PHE A 104 -20.35 2.05 3.17
CA PHE A 104 -20.50 3.50 3.00
C PHE A 104 -21.83 3.77 2.30
N ARG A 105 -22.96 3.53 2.99
CA ARG A 105 -24.27 4.02 2.53
C ARG A 105 -24.80 4.96 3.59
N GLY A 106 -24.78 6.24 3.26
CA GLY A 106 -24.99 7.38 4.16
C GLY A 106 -24.23 8.59 3.61
N ASP A 107 -24.72 9.11 2.49
CA ASP A 107 -24.41 10.42 1.88
C ASP A 107 -22.97 10.98 2.00
N HIS A 108 -22.10 10.44 1.15
CA HIS A 108 -21.02 11.06 0.36
C HIS A 108 -20.37 12.38 0.83
N THR A 109 -20.08 12.55 2.12
CA THR A 109 -19.41 13.77 2.60
C THR A 109 -18.44 13.55 3.72
N LEU A 110 -17.97 12.32 3.98
CA LEU A 110 -16.70 12.13 4.70
C LEU A 110 -15.58 11.58 3.81
N VAL A 111 -15.85 10.67 2.86
CA VAL A 111 -14.87 10.38 1.80
C VAL A 111 -14.71 11.60 0.89
N ALA A 112 -15.84 12.20 0.51
CA ALA A 112 -15.82 13.48 -0.19
C ALA A 112 -15.54 14.69 0.70
N THR A 113 -15.37 14.59 2.04
CA THR A 113 -14.70 15.66 2.79
C THR A 113 -13.29 15.31 3.22
N GLU A 114 -12.75 14.13 2.95
CA GLU A 114 -11.30 13.98 2.83
C GLU A 114 -10.84 14.55 1.48
N ASP A 115 -11.55 14.23 0.38
CA ASP A 115 -11.28 14.83 -0.93
C ASP A 115 -11.77 16.29 -1.03
N ALA A 116 -12.83 16.69 -0.32
CA ALA A 116 -13.22 18.10 -0.17
C ALA A 116 -12.56 18.85 0.99
N LEU A 117 -11.95 18.24 2.01
CA LEU A 117 -10.98 18.95 2.88
C LEU A 117 -9.67 19.13 2.14
N ALA A 118 -9.23 18.13 1.37
CA ALA A 118 -8.08 18.25 0.49
C ALA A 118 -8.27 19.37 -0.55
N SER A 119 -9.51 19.68 -0.95
CA SER A 119 -9.84 20.78 -1.87
C SER A 119 -10.55 22.00 -1.25
N THR A 120 -10.86 22.04 0.06
CA THR A 120 -11.21 23.31 0.74
C THR A 120 -9.97 24.06 1.23
N VAL A 121 -8.82 23.39 1.25
CA VAL A 121 -7.51 24.07 1.16
C VAL A 121 -7.36 24.80 -0.19
N ASP A 122 -8.03 24.36 -1.26
CA ASP A 122 -8.03 25.09 -2.55
C ASP A 122 -8.97 26.31 -2.57
N ALA A 123 -10.07 26.32 -1.81
CA ALA A 123 -11.05 27.41 -1.87
C ALA A 123 -10.76 28.61 -0.93
N THR A 124 -9.91 28.43 0.10
CA THR A 124 -9.42 29.57 0.91
C THR A 124 -8.14 30.21 0.34
N ALA A 125 -7.52 29.60 -0.68
CA ALA A 125 -6.42 30.20 -1.42
C ALA A 125 -6.88 31.21 -2.50
N SER A 126 -8.17 31.28 -2.82
CA SER A 126 -8.72 32.20 -3.85
C SER A 126 -9.11 33.60 -3.33
N VAL A 127 -8.97 33.90 -2.04
CA VAL A 127 -9.19 35.26 -1.49
C VAL A 127 -7.89 35.89 -0.95
N ALA A 128 -6.74 35.22 -1.16
CA ALA A 128 -5.41 35.77 -0.89
C ALA A 128 -4.63 36.10 -2.18
N GLN A 129 -5.32 36.24 -3.32
CA GLN A 129 -4.76 36.90 -4.51
C GLN A 129 -4.71 38.41 -4.27
N ASP A 130 -3.72 38.85 -3.48
CA ASP A 130 -3.13 40.20 -3.55
C ASP A 130 -1.85 40.36 -2.70
N ARG A 131 -1.14 39.26 -2.43
CA ARG A 131 0.25 39.33 -1.95
C ARG A 131 1.13 38.32 -2.68
N GLU A 132 1.81 38.81 -3.72
CA GLU A 132 3.05 38.23 -4.22
C GLU A 132 4.10 38.26 -3.09
N ASP A 133 4.12 37.21 -2.26
CA ASP A 133 5.30 36.85 -1.47
C ASP A 133 5.82 35.51 -1.99
N LYS A 134 7.07 35.51 -2.45
CA LYS A 134 7.85 34.37 -2.95
C LYS A 134 7.60 33.09 -2.13
N VAL A 135 6.88 32.12 -2.69
CA VAL A 135 6.88 30.74 -2.19
C VAL A 135 8.27 30.17 -2.48
N ALA A 136 8.99 29.78 -1.42
CA ALA A 136 10.25 29.06 -1.57
C ALA A 136 9.96 27.71 -2.24
N THR A 137 10.62 27.42 -3.36
CA THR A 137 10.61 26.12 -4.00
C THR A 137 11.34 25.12 -3.10
N THR A 138 10.65 24.11 -2.57
CA THR A 138 11.29 22.97 -1.92
C THR A 138 11.92 22.12 -3.03
N GLU A 139 13.24 22.11 -3.16
CA GLU A 139 13.90 21.44 -4.29
C GLU A 139 13.87 19.93 -4.10
N THR A 140 14.15 19.44 -2.90
CA THR A 140 14.25 18.01 -2.58
C THR A 140 13.35 17.63 -1.40
N ILE A 141 12.56 16.58 -1.57
CA ILE A 141 11.75 15.97 -0.52
C ILE A 141 12.15 14.51 -0.33
N VAL A 142 12.26 14.08 0.94
CA VAL A 142 12.34 12.66 1.29
C VAL A 142 11.01 12.23 1.87
N ALA A 143 10.38 11.22 1.28
CA ALA A 143 9.14 10.64 1.76
C ALA A 143 9.36 9.22 2.32
N ILE A 144 8.81 8.97 3.50
CA ILE A 144 9.00 7.73 4.24
C ILE A 144 7.61 7.15 4.58
N PRO A 145 7.13 6.13 3.84
CA PRO A 145 5.96 5.34 4.24
C PRO A 145 6.25 4.59 5.54
N ALA A 146 5.36 4.67 6.53
CA ALA A 146 5.55 4.06 7.83
C ALA A 146 4.27 3.40 8.36
N TYR A 147 4.42 2.22 8.99
CA TYR A 147 3.34 1.54 9.71
C TYR A 147 3.89 0.74 10.89
N ASN A 148 3.62 1.20 12.11
CA ASN A 148 4.16 0.62 13.36
C ASN A 148 5.70 0.53 13.40
N GLU A 149 6.38 1.63 13.07
CA GLU A 149 7.83 1.76 12.98
C GLU A 149 8.41 2.69 14.07
N ALA A 150 7.78 2.74 15.25
CA ALA A 150 8.17 3.68 16.31
C ALA A 150 9.63 3.52 16.77
N GLN A 151 10.22 2.33 16.60
CA GLN A 151 11.59 2.03 17.04
C GLN A 151 12.65 2.62 16.11
N THR A 152 12.34 2.75 14.83
CA THR A 152 13.29 2.99 13.73
C THR A 152 13.06 4.37 13.11
N ILE A 153 11.80 4.80 12.95
CA ILE A 153 11.42 6.00 12.20
C ILE A 153 12.15 7.28 12.65
N GLY A 154 12.37 7.42 13.95
CA GLY A 154 13.04 8.60 14.50
C GLY A 154 14.50 8.72 14.04
N ASP A 155 15.23 7.60 13.95
CA ASP A 155 16.61 7.60 13.45
C ASP A 155 16.66 7.87 11.95
N VAL A 156 15.78 7.20 11.19
CA VAL A 156 15.68 7.37 9.73
C VAL A 156 15.42 8.84 9.37
N VAL A 157 14.45 9.47 10.02
CA VAL A 157 14.13 10.90 9.81
C VAL A 157 15.34 11.79 10.14
N ARG A 158 15.99 11.59 11.30
CA ARG A 158 17.15 12.41 11.70
C ARG A 158 18.32 12.29 10.74
N ARG A 159 18.56 11.08 10.22
CA ARG A 159 19.66 10.80 9.27
C ARG A 159 19.36 11.25 7.85
N ALA A 160 18.09 11.29 7.44
CA ALA A 160 17.69 11.79 6.12
C ALA A 160 17.71 13.33 6.04
N LYS A 161 17.36 14.01 7.14
CA LYS A 161 17.20 15.47 7.21
C LYS A 161 18.36 16.30 6.64
N PRO A 162 19.65 15.94 6.78
CA PRO A 162 20.75 16.72 6.20
C PRO A 162 20.81 16.74 4.66
N PHE A 163 20.05 15.88 3.98
CA PHE A 163 20.15 15.68 2.53
C PHE A 163 18.89 16.13 1.77
N THR A 164 17.99 16.85 2.43
CA THR A 164 16.69 17.23 1.89
C THR A 164 16.22 18.55 2.51
N ASP A 165 15.32 19.24 1.83
CA ASP A 165 14.68 20.45 2.36
C ASP A 165 13.55 20.10 3.33
N GLU A 166 12.83 19.00 3.04
CA GLU A 166 11.75 18.48 3.88
C GLU A 166 11.79 16.96 3.96
N VAL A 167 11.44 16.42 5.13
CA VAL A 167 11.15 15.00 5.33
C VAL A 167 9.66 14.85 5.59
N ILE A 168 8.97 14.06 4.78
CA ILE A 168 7.57 13.72 4.94
C ILE A 168 7.47 12.26 5.37
N VAL A 169 6.82 11.99 6.49
CA VAL A 169 6.45 10.64 6.89
C VAL A 169 4.97 10.45 6.58
N VAL A 170 4.66 9.41 5.80
CA VAL A 170 3.27 9.01 5.52
C VAL A 170 2.95 7.85 6.45
N ASP A 171 2.22 8.14 7.53
CA ASP A 171 1.78 7.15 8.49
C ASP A 171 0.52 6.43 7.98
N ASP A 172 0.62 5.13 7.75
CA ASP A 172 -0.47 4.31 7.23
C ASP A 172 -1.36 3.77 8.36
N GLY A 173 -1.79 4.64 9.26
CA GLY A 173 -2.73 4.31 10.34
C GLY A 173 -2.08 3.51 11.48
N SER A 174 -0.89 3.90 11.93
CA SER A 174 -0.17 3.22 13.00
C SER A 174 -0.95 3.15 14.31
N SER A 175 -0.64 2.14 15.12
CA SER A 175 -1.23 1.93 16.45
C SER A 175 -0.26 2.23 17.59
N ASP A 176 1.02 2.39 17.28
CA ASP A 176 2.10 2.69 18.21
C ASP A 176 2.48 4.18 18.20
N SER A 177 3.67 4.51 18.72
CA SER A 177 4.18 5.87 18.81
C SER A 177 4.86 6.38 17.52
N THR A 178 4.71 5.72 16.36
CA THR A 178 5.37 6.09 15.09
C THR A 178 5.19 7.58 14.75
N VAL A 179 3.94 8.04 14.79
CA VAL A 179 3.57 9.43 14.49
C VAL A 179 4.25 10.43 15.42
N SER A 180 4.23 10.19 16.73
CA SER A 180 4.86 11.08 17.71
C SER A 180 6.38 11.12 17.52
N VAL A 181 7.01 9.96 17.34
CA VAL A 181 8.46 9.85 17.17
C VAL A 181 8.92 10.54 15.88
N ALA A 182 8.16 10.38 14.79
CA ALA A 182 8.45 11.05 13.51
C ALA A 182 8.36 12.58 13.64
N ARG A 183 7.34 13.11 14.30
CA ARG A 183 7.18 14.55 14.57
C ARG A 183 8.31 15.09 15.44
N GLU A 184 8.66 14.38 16.51
CA GLU A 184 9.76 14.77 17.41
C GLU A 184 11.12 14.77 16.69
N ALA A 185 11.32 13.85 15.74
CA ALA A 185 12.51 13.83 14.87
C ALA A 185 12.52 14.98 13.83
N GLY A 186 11.39 15.70 13.68
CA GLY A 186 11.27 16.88 12.85
C GLY A 186 10.78 16.62 11.43
N ALA A 187 10.02 15.54 11.20
CA ALA A 187 9.31 15.30 9.95
C ALA A 187 7.92 15.96 9.94
N THR A 188 7.46 16.34 8.75
CA THR A 188 6.04 16.56 8.46
C THR A 188 5.34 15.21 8.39
N VAL A 189 4.26 15.00 9.15
CA VAL A 189 3.56 13.70 9.18
C VAL A 189 2.17 13.81 8.57
N VAL A 190 1.91 12.96 7.58
CA VAL A 190 0.61 12.80 6.90
C VAL A 190 0.03 11.46 7.35
N GLU A 191 -1.10 11.51 8.07
CA GLU A 191 -1.70 10.31 8.68
C GLU A 191 -2.90 9.81 7.86
N HIS A 192 -2.91 8.52 7.55
CA HIS A 192 -4.10 7.82 7.10
C HIS A 192 -4.98 7.45 8.31
N VAL A 193 -6.31 7.48 8.12
CA VAL A 193 -7.27 7.12 9.17
C VAL A 193 -7.19 5.63 9.54
N GLU A 194 -6.86 4.79 8.57
CA GLU A 194 -6.65 3.36 8.71
C GLU A 194 -5.50 2.89 7.83
N ASN A 195 -5.02 1.67 8.08
CA ASN A 195 -4.02 1.05 7.22
C ASN A 195 -4.64 0.74 5.86
N ARG A 196 -4.09 1.37 4.83
CA ARG A 196 -4.48 1.23 3.43
C ARG A 196 -3.44 0.46 2.63
N GLY A 197 -2.27 0.20 3.19
CA GLY A 197 -1.17 -0.51 2.57
C GLY A 197 -0.06 0.42 2.04
N TYR A 198 1.10 -0.19 1.82
CA TYR A 198 2.33 0.50 1.39
C TYR A 198 2.14 1.32 0.10
N GLY A 199 1.40 0.79 -0.87
CA GLY A 199 1.12 1.49 -2.13
C GLY A 199 0.25 2.73 -1.93
N ALA A 200 -0.72 2.70 -1.02
CA ALA A 200 -1.52 3.86 -0.69
C ALA A 200 -0.66 4.96 -0.04
N ALA A 201 0.26 4.58 0.85
CA ALA A 201 1.20 5.51 1.47
C ALA A 201 2.15 6.14 0.43
N LEU A 202 2.66 5.36 -0.52
CA LEU A 202 3.45 5.88 -1.66
C LEU A 202 2.65 6.85 -2.53
N ARG A 203 1.40 6.54 -2.86
CA ARG A 203 0.53 7.47 -3.63
C ARG A 203 0.31 8.78 -2.89
N THR A 204 0.16 8.73 -1.58
CA THR A 204 0.09 9.94 -0.75
C THR A 204 1.41 10.69 -0.78
N ALA A 205 2.56 10.02 -0.70
CA ALA A 205 3.87 10.65 -0.84
C ALA A 205 4.04 11.39 -2.18
N PHE A 206 3.69 10.77 -3.32
CA PHE A 206 3.76 11.43 -4.62
C PHE A 206 2.84 12.66 -4.70
N ARG A 207 1.62 12.57 -4.16
CA ARG A 207 0.67 13.70 -4.12
C ARG A 207 1.19 14.85 -3.26
N GLU A 208 1.77 14.55 -2.11
CA GLU A 208 2.32 15.55 -1.21
C GLU A 208 3.56 16.24 -1.77
N ALA A 209 4.42 15.48 -2.47
CA ALA A 209 5.55 16.03 -3.19
C ALA A 209 5.12 16.95 -4.34
N TYR A 210 4.13 16.51 -5.13
CA TYR A 210 3.56 17.31 -6.21
C TYR A 210 2.93 18.61 -5.70
N ARG A 211 2.16 18.56 -4.59
CA ARG A 211 1.56 19.75 -3.96
C ARG A 211 2.59 20.79 -3.49
N ARG A 212 3.78 20.33 -3.11
CA ARG A 212 4.88 21.20 -2.67
C ARG A 212 5.75 21.70 -3.83
N ASN A 213 5.40 21.37 -5.07
CA ASN A 213 6.20 21.65 -6.26
C ASN A 213 7.65 21.13 -6.12
N ALA A 214 7.79 19.92 -5.57
CA ALA A 214 9.09 19.30 -5.40
C ALA A 214 9.74 19.01 -6.76
N THR A 215 11.00 19.40 -6.92
CA THR A 215 11.77 19.08 -8.14
C THR A 215 12.37 17.68 -8.09
N GLN A 216 12.60 17.17 -6.89
CA GLN A 216 13.10 15.83 -6.63
C GLN A 216 12.39 15.21 -5.42
N LEU A 217 12.01 13.94 -5.54
CA LEU A 217 11.43 13.14 -4.47
C LEU A 217 12.27 11.90 -4.26
N VAL A 218 12.61 11.59 -3.02
CA VAL A 218 13.27 10.35 -2.64
C VAL A 218 12.35 9.56 -1.73
N THR A 219 12.02 8.32 -2.09
CA THR A 219 11.33 7.39 -1.21
C THR A 219 12.35 6.58 -0.42
N LEU A 220 12.06 6.29 0.84
CA LEU A 220 12.90 5.51 1.73
C LEU A 220 12.02 4.69 2.68
N ASP A 221 12.38 3.45 2.96
CA ASP A 221 11.63 2.60 3.90
C ASP A 221 11.90 3.00 5.36
N ALA A 222 10.88 2.84 6.21
CA ALA A 222 10.93 3.24 7.62
C ALA A 222 11.69 2.26 8.54
N ASP A 223 12.03 1.06 8.06
CA ASP A 223 12.61 -0.04 8.85
C ASP A 223 14.09 0.15 9.23
N GLY A 224 14.75 1.20 8.71
CA GLY A 224 16.14 1.53 8.99
C GLY A 224 17.18 0.63 8.30
N GLN A 225 16.77 -0.25 7.37
CA GLN A 225 17.71 -1.12 6.64
C GLN A 225 18.55 -0.34 5.62
N HIS A 226 17.99 0.74 5.07
CA HIS A 226 18.65 1.61 4.11
C HIS A 226 19.46 2.70 4.84
N ASP A 227 20.67 3.00 4.36
CA ASP A 227 21.45 4.13 4.87
C ASP A 227 21.02 5.45 4.19
N PRO A 228 20.43 6.42 4.92
CA PRO A 228 20.04 7.70 4.33
C PRO A 228 21.23 8.51 3.79
N ARG A 229 22.49 8.17 4.15
CA ARG A 229 23.70 8.79 3.57
C ARG A 229 23.86 8.52 2.07
N ASP A 230 23.12 7.57 1.52
CA ASP A 230 23.12 7.30 0.08
C ASP A 230 22.16 8.21 -0.70
N ILE A 231 21.32 9.02 -0.04
CA ILE A 231 20.38 9.96 -0.70
C ILE A 231 21.13 10.84 -1.73
N PRO A 232 22.26 11.48 -1.39
CA PRO A 232 23.02 12.26 -2.37
C PRO A 232 23.53 11.45 -3.56
N LYS A 233 23.82 10.15 -3.40
CA LYS A 233 24.27 9.30 -4.52
C LYS A 233 23.14 9.16 -5.55
N LEU A 234 21.91 8.91 -5.10
CA LEU A 234 20.74 8.80 -5.99
C LEU A 234 20.47 10.15 -6.69
N LEU A 235 20.42 11.25 -5.93
CA LEU A 235 20.14 12.58 -6.47
C LEU A 235 21.21 13.05 -7.47
N ASN A 236 22.50 12.82 -7.16
CA ASN A 236 23.59 13.14 -8.08
C ASN A 236 23.54 12.28 -9.35
N SER A 237 23.20 10.99 -9.22
CA SER A 237 23.06 10.09 -10.37
C SER A 237 21.92 10.53 -11.27
N GLN A 238 20.78 10.90 -10.67
CA GLN A 238 19.62 11.41 -11.39
C GLN A 238 19.96 12.66 -12.19
N LYS A 239 20.58 13.65 -11.54
CA LYS A 239 20.96 14.92 -12.16
C LYS A 239 22.04 14.75 -13.23
N LYS A 240 23.02 13.87 -13.02
CA LYS A 240 24.13 13.64 -13.95
C LYS A 240 23.69 12.91 -15.22
N LEU A 241 22.76 11.95 -15.07
CA LEU A 241 22.30 11.11 -16.16
C LEU A 241 21.04 11.67 -16.85
N ASP A 242 20.42 12.69 -16.26
CA ASP A 242 19.18 13.32 -16.75
C ASP A 242 18.08 12.26 -16.94
N VAL A 243 17.76 11.56 -15.85
CA VAL A 243 16.82 10.43 -15.85
C VAL A 243 15.68 10.66 -14.88
N GLU A 244 14.49 10.16 -15.21
CA GLU A 244 13.31 10.37 -14.40
C GLU A 244 13.31 9.55 -13.11
N VAL A 245 13.86 8.32 -13.15
CA VAL A 245 13.86 7.42 -11.99
C VAL A 245 15.25 6.84 -11.72
N VAL A 246 15.70 6.93 -10.48
CA VAL A 246 16.90 6.22 -9.99
C VAL A 246 16.51 5.26 -8.89
N VAL A 247 16.84 3.98 -9.06
CA VAL A 247 16.63 2.94 -8.05
C VAL A 247 17.94 2.72 -7.29
N GLY A 248 17.89 2.83 -5.97
CA GLY A 248 18.99 2.39 -5.12
C GLY A 248 19.06 0.86 -5.17
N SER A 249 20.14 0.32 -5.71
CA SER A 249 20.32 -1.12 -5.88
C SER A 249 21.47 -1.63 -5.02
N ARG A 250 21.21 -2.74 -4.33
CA ARG A 250 22.22 -3.48 -3.56
C ARG A 250 23.07 -4.43 -4.40
N PHE A 251 22.76 -4.56 -5.70
CA PHE A 251 23.35 -5.55 -6.60
C PHE A 251 24.27 -4.95 -7.67
N VAL A 252 24.33 -3.62 -7.77
CA VAL A 252 25.21 -2.89 -8.70
C VAL A 252 26.52 -2.49 -8.02
N ASP A 253 27.46 -1.96 -8.82
CA ASP A 253 28.74 -1.44 -8.32
C ASP A 253 28.52 -0.40 -7.21
N ASP A 254 29.39 -0.43 -6.19
CA ASP A 254 29.29 0.37 -4.95
C ASP A 254 28.06 0.11 -4.08
N GLY A 255 27.28 -0.94 -4.36
CA GLY A 255 26.23 -1.46 -3.48
C GLY A 255 26.74 -2.58 -2.58
N SER A 256 26.21 -2.67 -1.35
CA SER A 256 26.52 -3.76 -0.43
C SER A 256 25.29 -4.29 0.29
N CYS A 257 25.32 -5.58 0.62
CA CYS A 257 24.21 -6.27 1.25
C CYS A 257 24.72 -7.47 2.04
N ASP A 258 24.42 -7.54 3.34
CA ASP A 258 24.80 -8.68 4.20
C ASP A 258 23.65 -9.72 4.32
N ALA A 259 22.88 -9.90 3.25
CA ALA A 259 21.77 -10.84 3.25
C ALA A 259 22.24 -12.30 3.09
N PRO A 260 21.59 -13.26 3.77
CA PRO A 260 21.83 -14.69 3.55
C PRO A 260 21.63 -15.12 2.09
N LEU A 261 22.42 -16.11 1.62
CA LEU A 261 22.41 -16.59 0.23
C LEU A 261 21.03 -17.00 -0.30
N TYR A 262 20.19 -17.60 0.54
CA TYR A 262 18.83 -18.00 0.13
C TYR A 262 17.93 -16.80 -0.17
N ARG A 263 18.12 -15.68 0.56
CA ARG A 263 17.37 -14.43 0.35
C ARG A 263 17.84 -13.76 -0.92
N LEU A 264 19.15 -13.75 -1.18
CA LEU A 264 19.72 -13.27 -2.45
C LEU A 264 19.19 -14.06 -3.64
N PHE A 265 19.08 -15.39 -3.52
CA PHE A 265 18.48 -16.21 -4.57
C PHE A 265 17.00 -15.88 -4.79
N GLY A 266 16.21 -15.76 -3.71
CA GLY A 266 14.80 -15.36 -3.81
C GLY A 266 14.63 -14.01 -4.51
N LEU A 267 15.40 -13.00 -4.10
CA LEU A 267 15.39 -11.67 -4.73
C LEU A 267 15.75 -11.73 -6.22
N ARG A 268 16.76 -12.51 -6.61
CA ARG A 268 17.11 -12.71 -8.03
C ARG A 268 15.97 -13.31 -8.84
N VAL A 269 15.26 -14.29 -8.28
CA VAL A 269 14.08 -14.88 -8.95
C VAL A 269 12.98 -13.84 -9.11
N ILE A 270 12.66 -13.07 -8.07
CA ILE A 270 11.67 -11.98 -8.16
C ILE A 270 12.08 -10.99 -9.24
N ASN A 271 13.32 -10.50 -9.20
CA ASN A 271 13.82 -9.50 -10.14
C ASN A 271 13.76 -10.02 -11.59
N LEU A 272 14.10 -11.29 -11.83
CA LEU A 272 13.92 -11.92 -13.14
C LEU A 272 12.45 -11.91 -13.58
N LEU A 273 11.55 -12.39 -12.73
CA LEU A 273 10.12 -12.47 -13.06
C LEU A 273 9.51 -11.08 -13.28
N THR A 274 9.88 -10.09 -12.46
CA THR A 274 9.43 -8.71 -12.60
C THR A 274 9.88 -8.10 -13.92
N ASN A 275 11.17 -8.20 -14.27
CA ASN A 275 11.67 -7.67 -15.55
C ASN A 275 11.02 -8.35 -16.76
N LEU A 276 10.80 -9.67 -16.70
CA LEU A 276 10.05 -10.40 -17.73
C LEU A 276 8.59 -9.92 -17.83
N SER A 277 7.95 -9.62 -16.70
CA SER A 277 6.57 -9.10 -16.66
C SER A 277 6.43 -7.73 -17.30
N LEU A 278 7.49 -6.92 -17.24
CA LEU A 278 7.56 -5.60 -17.88
C LEU A 278 7.81 -5.71 -19.40
N GLY A 279 7.95 -6.92 -19.95
CA GLY A 279 8.28 -7.15 -21.35
C GLY A 279 9.74 -6.86 -21.70
N VAL A 280 10.59 -6.64 -20.69
CA VAL A 280 12.01 -6.34 -20.89
C VAL A 280 12.77 -7.65 -21.04
N VAL A 281 12.96 -8.08 -22.30
CA VAL A 281 13.65 -9.34 -22.62
C VAL A 281 15.18 -9.17 -22.61
N ARG A 282 15.69 -7.96 -22.86
CA ARG A 282 17.13 -7.70 -22.87
C ARG A 282 17.64 -7.35 -21.48
N SER A 283 18.70 -8.05 -21.05
CA SER A 283 19.30 -7.91 -19.73
C SER A 283 19.96 -6.55 -19.48
N ASP A 284 20.30 -5.82 -20.53
CA ASP A 284 20.94 -4.50 -20.47
C ASP A 284 20.03 -3.40 -19.92
N SER A 285 18.72 -3.63 -19.95
CA SER A 285 17.68 -2.70 -19.50
C SER A 285 17.00 -3.19 -18.21
N TRP A 286 17.54 -4.25 -17.59
CA TRP A 286 16.96 -4.81 -16.37
C TRP A 286 17.28 -3.94 -15.17
N VAL A 287 16.26 -3.75 -14.32
CA VAL A 287 16.45 -3.22 -12.98
C VAL A 287 16.85 -4.39 -12.09
N THR A 288 18.06 -4.35 -11.56
CA THR A 288 18.64 -5.44 -10.75
C THR A 288 18.03 -5.53 -9.36
N ASP A 289 17.45 -4.45 -8.83
CA ASP A 289 16.75 -4.41 -7.53
C ASP A 289 15.33 -3.85 -7.60
N THR A 290 14.42 -4.62 -8.20
CA THR A 290 13.03 -4.19 -8.46
C THR A 290 12.20 -3.96 -7.19
N GLN A 291 12.65 -4.48 -6.04
CA GLN A 291 11.92 -4.43 -4.77
C GLN A 291 12.49 -3.38 -3.81
N SER A 292 13.52 -2.63 -4.21
CA SER A 292 14.06 -1.55 -3.39
C SER A 292 13.03 -0.43 -3.22
N GLY A 293 12.73 -0.07 -1.97
CA GLY A 293 11.94 1.11 -1.60
C GLY A 293 12.73 2.41 -1.68
N PHE A 294 14.07 2.33 -1.79
CA PHE A 294 14.95 3.47 -1.90
C PHE A 294 15.08 3.95 -3.35
N ARG A 295 14.35 5.00 -3.72
CA ARG A 295 14.28 5.49 -5.11
C ARG A 295 14.22 7.01 -5.17
N ALA A 296 14.76 7.59 -6.23
CA ALA A 296 14.62 9.01 -6.54
C ALA A 296 13.79 9.23 -7.81
N TYR A 297 12.98 10.28 -7.81
CA TYR A 297 12.03 10.66 -8.86
C TYR A 297 12.18 12.14 -9.19
N ASP A 298 12.17 12.47 -10.47
CA ASP A 298 12.22 13.85 -10.94
C ASP A 298 10.84 14.49 -10.95
N GLU A 299 10.76 15.78 -11.23
CA GLU A 299 9.51 16.53 -11.33
C GLU A 299 8.49 15.86 -12.26
N ARG A 300 8.95 15.31 -13.40
CA ARG A 300 8.07 14.66 -14.37
C ARG A 300 7.46 13.37 -13.83
N ALA A 301 8.29 12.50 -13.24
CA ALA A 301 7.84 11.27 -12.62
C ALA A 301 6.91 11.55 -11.42
N ILE A 302 7.25 12.52 -10.57
CA ILE A 302 6.41 12.94 -9.44
C ILE A 302 5.01 13.32 -9.94
N LYS A 303 4.94 14.18 -10.96
CA LYS A 303 3.67 14.66 -11.52
C LYS A 303 2.81 13.52 -12.06
N THR A 304 3.37 12.61 -12.85
CA THR A 304 2.59 11.54 -13.44
C THR A 304 2.19 10.48 -12.42
N LEU A 305 3.08 10.10 -11.51
CA LEU A 305 2.80 9.15 -10.43
C LEU A 305 1.77 9.68 -9.44
N ALA A 306 1.77 10.98 -9.13
CA ALA A 306 0.77 11.61 -8.27
C ALA A 306 -0.67 11.50 -8.82
N THR A 307 -0.81 11.42 -10.15
CA THR A 307 -2.09 11.31 -10.85
C THR A 307 -2.46 9.89 -11.28
N ASP A 308 -1.53 8.94 -11.16
CA ASP A 308 -1.76 7.58 -11.62
C ASP A 308 -2.62 6.79 -10.61
N ARG A 309 -3.78 6.31 -11.10
CA ARG A 309 -4.74 5.50 -10.34
C ARG A 309 -4.48 4.00 -10.46
N THR A 310 -3.57 3.59 -11.36
CA THR A 310 -3.20 2.20 -11.59
C THR A 310 -2.17 1.67 -10.60
N ILE A 311 -1.55 2.54 -9.80
CA ILE A 311 -0.70 2.13 -8.69
C ILE A 311 -1.60 1.53 -7.61
N GLY A 312 -1.44 0.22 -7.36
CA GLY A 312 -2.20 -0.50 -6.34
C GLY A 312 -1.87 -0.03 -4.93
N GLU A 313 -2.70 -0.41 -3.97
CA GLU A 313 -2.50 -0.06 -2.55
C GLU A 313 -1.57 -1.04 -1.81
N SER A 314 -1.20 -2.16 -2.43
CA SER A 314 -0.40 -3.23 -1.84
C SER A 314 1.13 -3.10 -2.07
N MET A 315 1.89 -4.11 -1.64
CA MET A 315 3.36 -4.17 -1.82
C MET A 315 3.77 -4.18 -3.31
N SER A 316 2.88 -4.59 -4.21
CA SER A 316 3.07 -4.53 -5.66
C SER A 316 3.34 -3.12 -6.20
N ALA A 317 3.07 -2.06 -5.44
CA ALA A 317 3.28 -0.68 -5.85
C ALA A 317 4.72 -0.39 -6.34
N SER A 318 5.72 -1.06 -5.77
CA SER A 318 7.11 -0.98 -6.24
C SER A 318 7.27 -1.45 -7.70
N THR A 319 6.48 -2.44 -8.10
CA THR A 319 6.42 -2.95 -9.49
C THR A 319 5.54 -2.05 -10.37
N ASP A 320 4.42 -1.55 -9.84
CA ASP A 320 3.52 -0.66 -10.58
C ASP A 320 4.23 0.64 -10.99
N ILE A 321 5.12 1.16 -10.14
CA ILE A 321 5.98 2.30 -10.47
C ILE A 321 6.91 1.99 -11.65
N LEU A 322 7.47 0.77 -11.73
CA LEU A 322 8.29 0.37 -12.88
C LEU A 322 7.46 0.20 -14.15
N TYR A 323 6.23 -0.33 -14.03
CA TYR A 323 5.30 -0.41 -15.15
C TYR A 323 4.87 0.98 -15.63
N HIS A 324 4.60 1.90 -14.71
CA HIS A 324 4.32 3.30 -15.00
C HIS A 324 5.47 3.95 -15.76
N ALA A 325 6.70 3.78 -15.28
CA ALA A 325 7.90 4.30 -15.92
C ALA A 325 8.07 3.72 -17.33
N HIS A 326 7.89 2.41 -17.50
CA HIS A 326 7.94 1.77 -18.82
C HIS A 326 6.86 2.30 -19.78
N ARG A 327 5.62 2.47 -19.30
CA ARG A 327 4.49 2.99 -20.10
C ARG A 327 4.71 4.43 -20.57
N HIS A 328 5.38 5.25 -19.75
CA HIS A 328 5.68 6.65 -20.05
C HIS A 328 7.03 6.84 -20.76
N GLY A 329 7.78 5.75 -21.00
CA GLY A 329 9.08 5.78 -21.66
C GLY A 329 10.17 6.45 -20.83
N TYR A 330 10.07 6.37 -19.50
CA TYR A 330 11.05 6.95 -18.58
C TYR A 330 12.36 6.18 -18.57
N SER A 331 13.45 6.92 -18.43
CA SER A 331 14.77 6.35 -18.21
C SER A 331 14.91 5.95 -16.75
N ILE A 332 15.20 4.68 -16.52
CA ILE A 332 15.48 4.14 -15.19
C ILE A 332 16.98 3.82 -15.11
N LYS A 333 17.62 4.26 -14.03
CA LYS A 333 19.02 3.93 -13.70
C LYS A 333 19.13 3.41 -12.28
N GLU A 334 20.23 2.73 -12.01
CA GLU A 334 20.52 2.20 -10.67
C GLU A 334 21.75 2.89 -10.09
N ALA A 335 21.73 3.11 -8.78
CA ALA A 335 22.86 3.60 -8.01
C ALA A 335 23.14 2.64 -6.85
N GLY A 336 24.42 2.32 -6.60
CA GLY A 336 24.83 1.44 -5.51
C GLY A 336 24.46 2.01 -4.15
N ILE A 337 23.74 1.21 -3.35
CA ILE A 337 23.37 1.54 -1.97
C ILE A 337 23.75 0.43 -0.99
N ASP A 338 23.92 0.82 0.27
CA ASP A 338 24.18 -0.11 1.37
C ASP A 338 22.87 -0.51 2.07
N VAL A 339 22.63 -1.83 2.16
CA VAL A 339 21.47 -2.39 2.84
C VAL A 339 21.94 -3.28 4.00
N SER A 340 21.65 -2.84 5.23
CA SER A 340 21.93 -3.58 6.44
C SER A 340 20.74 -4.46 6.83
N TYR A 341 21.01 -5.74 7.07
CA TYR A 341 20.06 -6.66 7.66
C TYR A 341 20.46 -6.90 9.10
N ASP A 342 20.02 -6.03 10.01
CA ASP A 342 20.24 -6.32 11.43
C ASP A 342 19.34 -7.51 11.80
N VAL A 343 19.95 -8.68 11.96
CA VAL A 343 19.26 -9.91 12.35
C VAL A 343 19.02 -9.85 13.85
N ASP A 344 18.20 -8.89 14.28
CA ASP A 344 17.78 -8.77 15.68
C ASP A 344 16.69 -9.81 15.98
N SER A 345 17.13 -11.06 16.00
CA SER A 345 16.69 -12.16 16.86
C SER A 345 17.42 -13.42 16.39
N PRO A 346 18.49 -13.87 17.09
CA PRO A 346 18.98 -15.24 16.96
C PRO A 346 17.93 -16.16 17.61
N SER A 347 16.78 -16.31 16.95
CA SER A 347 15.84 -17.37 17.27
C SER A 347 16.57 -18.67 16.96
N SER A 348 16.65 -19.53 17.97
CA SER A 348 17.29 -20.85 17.98
C SER A 348 16.56 -21.87 17.11
N VAL A 349 16.10 -21.45 15.92
CA VAL A 349 15.39 -22.26 14.94
C VAL A 349 16.25 -22.34 13.69
N ASN A 350 16.44 -23.57 13.21
CA ASN A 350 17.36 -23.97 12.17
C ASN A 350 17.40 -22.95 10.99
N PRO A 351 18.57 -22.35 10.65
CA PRO A 351 18.70 -21.30 9.61
C PRO A 351 18.09 -21.69 8.26
N LEU A 352 18.06 -22.98 7.95
CA LEU A 352 17.45 -23.55 6.75
C LEU A 352 15.92 -23.43 6.75
N VAL A 353 15.28 -23.65 7.90
CA VAL A 353 13.81 -23.53 8.03
C VAL A 353 13.40 -22.07 7.92
N HIS A 354 14.14 -21.16 8.57
CA HIS A 354 13.84 -19.73 8.49
C HIS A 354 14.07 -19.17 7.08
N GLY A 355 15.09 -19.65 6.38
CA GLY A 355 15.33 -19.30 4.99
C GLY A 355 14.26 -19.84 4.05
N LEU A 356 13.78 -21.08 4.28
CA LEU A 356 12.68 -21.64 3.51
C LEU A 356 11.38 -20.87 3.75
N THR A 357 11.08 -20.46 4.98
CA THR A 357 9.91 -19.61 5.31
C THR A 357 9.99 -18.26 4.62
N LEU A 358 11.15 -17.63 4.57
CA LEU A 358 11.31 -16.34 3.88
C LEU A 358 11.15 -16.49 2.37
N VAL A 359 11.74 -17.54 1.77
CA VAL A 359 11.56 -17.84 0.35
C VAL A 359 10.11 -18.20 0.04
N THR A 360 9.41 -18.95 0.90
CA THR A 360 7.98 -19.24 0.72
C THR A 360 7.12 -18.01 0.91
N ASN A 361 7.42 -17.10 1.85
CA ASN A 361 6.70 -15.83 1.98
C ASN A 361 6.90 -14.94 0.75
N ILE A 362 8.13 -14.89 0.23
CA ILE A 362 8.46 -14.22 -1.04
C ILE A 362 7.67 -14.87 -2.19
N LEU A 363 7.73 -16.19 -2.33
CA LEU A 363 7.02 -16.92 -3.38
C LEU A 363 5.50 -16.77 -3.27
N ASN A 364 4.94 -16.77 -2.07
CA ASN A 364 3.52 -16.54 -1.82
C ASN A 364 3.10 -15.11 -2.20
N THR A 365 4.00 -14.14 -2.05
CA THR A 365 3.78 -12.75 -2.49
C THR A 365 3.79 -12.67 -4.01
N VAL A 366 4.78 -13.28 -4.68
CA VAL A 366 4.84 -13.35 -6.15
C VAL A 366 3.70 -14.21 -6.73
N GLU A 367 3.28 -15.25 -6.04
CA GLU A 367 2.14 -16.10 -6.41
C GLU A 367 0.83 -15.32 -6.43
N ARG A 368 0.59 -14.46 -5.42
CA ARG A 368 -0.58 -13.59 -5.39
C ARG A 368 -0.54 -12.52 -6.48
N GLU A 369 0.64 -11.93 -6.72
CA GLU A 369 0.75 -10.75 -7.59
C GLU A 369 0.99 -11.09 -9.08
N ARG A 370 1.69 -12.19 -9.39
CA ARG A 370 2.08 -12.58 -10.77
C ARG A 370 2.00 -14.09 -11.01
N PRO A 371 0.83 -14.72 -10.85
CA PRO A 371 0.67 -16.18 -10.92
C PRO A 371 1.12 -16.81 -12.25
N LEU A 372 0.96 -16.11 -13.38
CA LEU A 372 1.38 -16.59 -14.70
C LEU A 372 2.89 -16.81 -14.81
N LEU A 373 3.69 -15.95 -14.19
CA LEU A 373 5.15 -16.06 -14.29
C LEU A 373 5.71 -17.05 -13.27
N THR A 374 5.06 -17.18 -12.12
CA THR A 374 5.49 -18.11 -11.05
C THR A 374 5.15 -19.56 -11.38
N PHE A 375 3.95 -19.86 -11.89
CA PHE A 375 3.54 -21.23 -12.22
C PHE A 375 3.51 -21.50 -13.71
N GLY A 376 3.14 -20.52 -14.53
CA GLY A 376 3.00 -20.71 -15.97
C GLY A 376 4.35 -20.93 -16.66
N LEU A 377 5.37 -20.13 -16.37
CA LEU A 377 6.68 -20.27 -17.00
C LEU A 377 7.38 -21.59 -16.61
N PRO A 378 7.49 -21.98 -15.32
CA PRO A 378 8.03 -23.29 -14.96
C PRO A 378 7.17 -24.44 -15.50
N GLY A 379 5.85 -24.31 -15.48
CA GLY A 379 4.94 -25.29 -16.07
C GLY A 379 5.19 -25.48 -17.57
N LEU A 380 5.38 -24.40 -18.32
CA LEU A 380 5.70 -24.43 -19.74
C LEU A 380 7.06 -25.09 -20.00
N LEU A 381 8.08 -24.78 -19.20
CA LEU A 381 9.38 -25.44 -19.29
C LEU A 381 9.28 -26.94 -19.01
N LEU A 382 8.51 -27.36 -18.00
CA LEU A 382 8.26 -28.77 -17.71
C LEU A 382 7.54 -29.47 -18.87
N ILE A 383 6.58 -28.81 -19.54
CA ILE A 383 5.93 -29.34 -20.74
C ILE A 383 6.96 -29.52 -21.87
N LEU A 384 7.80 -28.51 -22.12
CA LEU A 384 8.84 -28.59 -23.16
C LEU A 384 9.84 -29.71 -22.88
N PHE A 385 10.28 -29.86 -21.62
CA PHE A 385 11.12 -30.99 -21.21
C PHE A 385 10.39 -32.31 -21.39
N GLY A 386 9.14 -32.42 -20.94
CA GLY A 386 8.31 -33.60 -21.11
C GLY A 386 8.20 -34.04 -22.57
N ILE A 387 7.87 -33.11 -23.47
CA ILE A 387 7.81 -33.34 -24.93
C ILE A 387 9.17 -33.79 -25.45
N SER A 388 10.27 -33.15 -25.05
CA SER A 388 11.63 -33.54 -25.44
C SER A 388 11.95 -34.98 -25.03
N PHE A 389 11.61 -35.37 -23.79
CA PHE A 389 11.79 -36.74 -23.31
C PHE A 389 10.89 -37.72 -24.06
N THR A 390 9.66 -37.35 -24.39
CA THR A 390 8.76 -38.18 -25.22
C THR A 390 9.33 -38.38 -26.64
N LEU A 391 9.92 -37.36 -27.24
CA LEU A 391 10.59 -37.47 -28.55
C LEU A 391 11.77 -38.44 -28.49
N VAL A 392 12.62 -38.34 -27.46
CA VAL A 392 13.74 -39.27 -27.25
C VAL A 392 13.24 -40.69 -27.02
N ALA A 393 12.21 -40.89 -26.20
CA ALA A 393 11.60 -42.20 -25.96
C ALA A 393 11.07 -42.83 -27.26
N THR A 394 10.42 -42.02 -28.10
CA THR A 394 9.83 -42.45 -29.37
C THR A 394 10.90 -42.82 -30.39
N MET A 395 11.98 -42.04 -30.50
CA MET A 395 13.12 -42.39 -31.34
C MET A 395 13.80 -43.67 -30.88
N GLY A 396 13.95 -43.86 -29.56
CA GLY A 396 14.48 -45.09 -28.97
C GLY A 396 13.61 -46.32 -29.27
N TYR A 397 12.28 -46.16 -29.28
CA TYR A 397 11.33 -47.22 -29.64
C TYR A 397 11.47 -47.69 -31.08
N ILE A 398 11.77 -46.79 -32.02
CA ILE A 398 11.98 -47.14 -33.44
C ILE A 398 13.23 -48.03 -33.59
N THR A 399 14.20 -47.91 -32.68
CA THR A 399 15.49 -48.61 -32.76
C THR A 399 15.65 -49.80 -31.81
N THR A 400 14.92 -49.84 -30.69
CA THR A 400 15.13 -50.78 -29.56
C THR A 400 13.83 -51.07 -28.78
N VAL A 401 13.90 -51.92 -27.75
CA VAL A 401 12.77 -52.21 -26.82
C VAL A 401 12.30 -50.90 -26.16
N PRO A 402 10.98 -50.67 -25.99
CA PRO A 402 10.43 -49.44 -25.42
C PRO A 402 11.06 -49.09 -24.05
N PRO A 403 11.65 -47.90 -23.90
CA PRO A 403 12.18 -47.44 -22.62
C PRO A 403 11.01 -47.00 -21.71
N LEU A 404 10.42 -47.97 -21.02
CA LEU A 404 9.23 -47.76 -20.16
C LEU A 404 9.46 -46.69 -19.09
N GLY A 405 10.63 -46.69 -18.43
CA GLY A 405 10.96 -45.69 -17.42
C GLY A 405 10.93 -44.27 -17.98
N LEU A 406 11.57 -44.05 -19.13
CA LEU A 406 11.66 -42.73 -19.77
C LEU A 406 10.29 -42.25 -20.26
N THR A 407 9.45 -43.17 -20.75
CA THR A 407 8.09 -42.88 -21.17
C THR A 407 7.23 -42.43 -19.98
N ILE A 408 7.24 -43.18 -18.88
CA ILE A 408 6.48 -42.84 -17.66
C ILE A 408 6.95 -41.49 -17.12
N THR A 409 8.26 -41.27 -16.99
CA THR A 409 8.82 -39.98 -16.55
C THR A 409 8.36 -38.83 -17.45
N SER A 410 8.39 -39.01 -18.78
CA SER A 410 7.97 -37.96 -19.73
C SER A 410 6.49 -37.59 -19.56
N ILE A 411 5.62 -38.59 -19.36
CA ILE A 411 4.18 -38.38 -19.12
C ILE A 411 3.97 -37.64 -17.80
N THR A 412 4.61 -38.09 -16.72
CA THR A 412 4.47 -37.44 -15.41
C THR A 412 4.97 -35.99 -15.43
N VAL A 413 6.14 -35.74 -16.01
CA VAL A 413 6.71 -34.37 -16.12
C VAL A 413 5.81 -33.46 -16.94
N THR A 414 5.30 -33.95 -18.08
CA THR A 414 4.35 -33.20 -18.92
C THR A 414 3.07 -32.88 -18.15
N MET A 415 2.52 -33.87 -17.43
CA MET A 415 1.27 -33.72 -16.68
C MET A 415 1.42 -32.71 -15.53
N VAL A 416 2.53 -32.76 -14.78
CA VAL A 416 2.84 -31.76 -13.75
C VAL A 416 2.96 -30.36 -14.36
N GLY A 417 3.61 -30.23 -15.53
CA GLY A 417 3.72 -28.96 -16.23
C GLY A 417 2.37 -28.39 -16.69
N ILE A 418 1.48 -29.24 -17.22
CA ILE A 418 0.11 -28.87 -17.60
C ILE A 418 -0.67 -28.38 -16.37
N PHE A 419 -0.68 -29.15 -15.28
CA PHE A 419 -1.38 -28.74 -14.05
C PHE A 419 -0.85 -27.41 -13.51
N SER A 420 0.46 -27.20 -13.54
CA SER A 420 1.07 -25.93 -13.11
C SER A 420 0.61 -24.75 -13.99
N CYS A 421 0.55 -24.91 -15.32
CA CYS A 421 0.02 -23.88 -16.21
C CYS A 421 -1.47 -23.59 -15.97
N PHE A 422 -2.27 -24.64 -15.73
CA PHE A 422 -3.69 -24.48 -15.41
C PHE A 422 -3.90 -23.73 -14.09
N THR A 423 -3.15 -24.09 -13.04
CA THR A 423 -3.17 -23.36 -11.77
C THR A 423 -2.80 -21.89 -11.98
N ALA A 424 -1.77 -21.61 -12.78
CA ALA A 424 -1.35 -20.25 -13.12
C ALA A 424 -2.49 -19.45 -13.78
N LEU A 425 -3.18 -20.04 -14.75
CA LEU A 425 -4.30 -19.42 -15.47
C LEU A 425 -5.50 -19.16 -14.55
N ILE A 426 -5.85 -20.14 -13.70
CA ILE A 426 -6.95 -20.00 -12.74
C ILE A 426 -6.64 -18.88 -11.76
N LEU A 427 -5.44 -18.89 -11.17
CA LEU A 427 -5.05 -17.89 -10.18
C LEU A 427 -4.97 -16.49 -10.80
N HIS A 428 -4.50 -16.37 -12.03
CA HIS A 428 -4.53 -15.11 -12.79
C HIS A 428 -5.95 -14.63 -13.07
N SER A 429 -6.84 -15.53 -13.50
CA SER A 429 -8.24 -15.19 -13.76
C SER A 429 -8.96 -14.73 -12.49
N VAL A 430 -8.71 -15.39 -11.35
CA VAL A 430 -9.31 -15.01 -10.06
C VAL A 430 -8.77 -13.68 -9.59
N ALA A 431 -7.45 -13.46 -9.65
CA ALA A 431 -6.84 -12.17 -9.29
C ALA A 431 -7.42 -11.02 -10.14
N GLY A 432 -7.52 -11.21 -11.46
CA GLY A 432 -8.10 -10.21 -12.36
C GLY A 432 -9.60 -9.97 -12.13
N LEU A 433 -10.35 -10.96 -11.68
CA LEU A 433 -11.76 -10.78 -11.29
C LEU A 433 -11.89 -9.96 -10.00
N LEU A 434 -11.04 -10.21 -9.01
CA LEU A 434 -11.01 -9.44 -7.77
C LEU A 434 -10.62 -7.98 -8.02
N GLU A 435 -9.60 -7.74 -8.85
CA GLU A 435 -9.20 -6.39 -9.25
C GLU A 435 -10.30 -5.67 -10.04
N ARG A 436 -11.00 -6.37 -10.95
CA ARG A 436 -12.14 -5.79 -11.69
C ARG A 436 -13.31 -5.48 -10.78
N GLU A 437 -13.65 -6.35 -9.83
CA GLU A 437 -14.69 -6.03 -8.85
C GLU A 437 -14.33 -4.82 -8.00
N GLN A 438 -13.05 -4.66 -7.63
CA GLN A 438 -12.58 -3.48 -6.90
C GLN A 438 -12.66 -2.21 -7.77
N TYR A 439 -12.25 -2.31 -9.03
CA TYR A 439 -12.26 -1.21 -9.98
C TYR A 439 -13.68 -0.80 -10.40
N GLU A 440 -14.56 -1.76 -10.70
CA GLU A 440 -15.97 -1.51 -11.02
C GLU A 440 -16.71 -0.92 -9.82
N ARG A 441 -16.45 -1.39 -8.58
CA ARG A 441 -17.00 -0.72 -7.38
C ARG A 441 -16.52 0.72 -7.22
N GLN A 442 -15.32 1.03 -7.71
CA GLN A 442 -14.74 2.37 -7.62
C GLN A 442 -15.22 3.29 -8.76
N ASP A 443 -15.53 2.75 -9.95
CA ASP A 443 -16.08 3.48 -11.11
C ASP A 443 -17.62 3.67 -11.04
N ASP A 444 -18.38 2.69 -10.55
CA ASP A 444 -19.84 2.78 -10.39
C ASP A 444 -20.21 3.83 -9.31
N TYR A 445 -19.34 3.98 -8.30
CA TYR A 445 -19.38 5.08 -7.33
C TYR A 445 -19.23 6.46 -7.99
N HIS A 446 -18.51 6.55 -9.12
CA HIS A 446 -18.17 7.80 -9.79
C HIS A 446 -19.19 8.25 -10.84
N GLN A 447 -19.87 7.33 -11.54
CA GLN A 447 -20.95 7.72 -12.46
C GLN A 447 -22.16 8.32 -11.73
N ASP A 448 -22.52 7.75 -10.58
CA ASP A 448 -23.65 8.24 -9.76
C ASP A 448 -23.37 9.57 -9.04
N THR A 449 -22.11 9.99 -8.91
CA THR A 449 -21.73 11.26 -8.25
C THR A 449 -21.56 12.44 -9.20
N ILE A 450 -21.28 12.22 -10.50
CA ILE A 450 -21.00 13.30 -11.47
C ILE A 450 -22.20 13.63 -12.36
N PHE A 451 -23.11 12.69 -12.61
CA PHE A 451 -24.36 12.92 -13.34
C PHE A 451 -25.56 12.31 -12.60
N PRO A 452 -26.04 12.95 -11.51
CA PRO A 452 -27.30 12.53 -10.91
C PRO A 452 -28.43 12.72 -11.94
N ARG A 453 -29.19 11.65 -12.19
CA ARG A 453 -30.39 11.69 -13.05
C ARG A 453 -31.53 12.49 -12.43
#